data_AF-Q9AU66-F1
#
_entry.id   AF-Q9AU66-F1
#
_cell.length_a   1.000
_cell.length_b   1.000
_cell.length_c   1.000
_cell.angle_alpha   90.00
_cell.angle_beta   90.00
_cell.angle_gamma   90.00
#
_symmetry.space_group_name_H-M   'P 1'
#
loop_
_entity.id
_entity.type
_entity.pdbx_description
1 polymer ?
#
loop_
_entity_poly.entity_id
_entity_poly.type
_entity_poly.pdbx_seq_one_letter_code
_entity_poly.pdbx_strand_id
1 'polypeptide(L)'
;VYKLNDKIAKLFVRPRGWHLPEAHILVDGEPAAGCLVDFGLYFFHNQAQFRSTQGGGFGPFFYLPKMEHSREAKIWNCAFERAEKMAGVERGSIRATVLIETLPAAFEMEEILYELREHSAGLNCGRWDYIFSYVKT
;
A
#
# COMPACT_ATOMS: atom_id res chain seq x y z
N VAL A 1 27.85 -10.00 -15.60
CA VAL A 1 27.44 -8.98 -14.61
C VAL A 1 26.00 -8.60 -14.91
N TYR A 2 25.09 -8.73 -13.95
CA TYR A 2 23.69 -8.31 -14.10
C TYR A 2 23.57 -6.82 -13.74
N LYS A 3 22.82 -6.05 -14.55
CA LYS A 3 22.53 -4.62 -14.31
C LYS A 3 21.13 -4.28 -14.81
N LEU A 4 20.58 -3.18 -14.32
CA LEU A 4 19.32 -2.64 -14.82
C LEU A 4 19.46 -2.16 -16.27
N ASN A 5 18.37 -2.24 -17.02
CA ASN A 5 18.25 -1.63 -18.35
C ASN A 5 18.09 -0.11 -18.22
N ASP A 6 18.30 0.62 -19.32
CA ASP A 6 18.11 2.08 -19.34
C ASP A 6 16.64 2.49 -19.09
N LYS A 7 15.69 1.64 -19.50
CA LYS A 7 14.27 1.76 -19.19
C LYS A 7 13.80 0.53 -18.43
N ILE A 8 13.28 0.76 -17.22
CA ILE A 8 12.81 -0.29 -16.32
C ILE A 8 11.30 -0.19 -16.08
N ALA A 9 10.72 -1.27 -15.55
CA ALA A 9 9.35 -1.27 -15.07
C ALA A 9 9.18 -0.29 -13.90
N LYS A 10 7.97 0.26 -13.74
CA LYS A 10 7.62 1.05 -12.56
C LYS A 10 7.55 0.12 -11.35
N LEU A 11 8.29 0.46 -10.29
CA LEU A 11 8.27 -0.32 -9.06
C LEU A 11 7.01 -0.02 -8.26
N PHE A 12 6.25 -1.07 -7.95
CA PHE A 12 5.18 -1.05 -6.96
C PHE A 12 5.56 -1.99 -5.83
N VAL A 13 5.48 -1.52 -4.60
CA VAL A 13 5.79 -2.33 -3.41
C VAL A 13 4.51 -2.87 -2.82
N ARG A 14 4.47 -4.18 -2.58
CA ARG A 14 3.37 -4.84 -1.88
C ARG A 14 3.79 -5.13 -0.44
N PRO A 15 3.42 -4.29 0.55
CA PRO A 15 3.65 -4.60 1.95
C PRO A 15 2.90 -5.87 2.37
N ARG A 16 3.24 -6.41 3.54
CA ARG A 16 2.42 -7.40 4.24
C ARG A 16 0.97 -6.91 4.43
N GLY A 17 0.04 -7.85 4.66
CA GLY A 17 -1.34 -7.51 5.02
C GLY A 17 -1.49 -7.15 6.50
N TRP A 18 -2.62 -6.54 6.88
CA TRP A 18 -2.89 -6.06 8.25
C TRP A 18 -2.76 -7.14 9.34
N HIS A 19 -3.02 -8.40 9.00
CA HIS A 19 -2.97 -9.54 9.93
C HIS A 19 -1.55 -10.03 10.28
N LEU A 20 -0.50 -9.52 9.63
CA LEU A 20 0.87 -9.98 9.83
C LEU A 20 1.66 -9.02 10.73
N PRO A 21 2.22 -9.50 11.86
CA PRO A 21 3.11 -8.69 12.69
C PRO A 21 4.56 -8.64 12.15
N GLU A 22 5.31 -7.64 12.59
CA GLU A 22 6.77 -7.62 12.59
C GLU A 22 7.28 -7.90 14.00
N ALA A 23 7.73 -9.14 14.24
CA ALA A 23 8.11 -9.59 15.57
C ALA A 23 9.37 -8.91 16.15
N HIS A 24 10.22 -8.32 15.30
CA HIS A 24 11.51 -7.78 15.72
C HIS A 24 11.49 -6.27 16.02
N ILE A 25 10.35 -5.61 15.79
CA ILE A 25 10.17 -4.18 16.09
C ILE A 25 9.00 -4.06 17.06
N LEU A 26 9.26 -3.53 18.24
CA LEU A 26 8.25 -3.34 19.28
C LEU A 26 7.85 -1.87 19.39
N VAL A 27 6.55 -1.61 19.52
CA VAL A 27 5.97 -0.31 19.86
C VAL A 27 5.14 -0.50 21.13
N ASP A 28 5.47 0.23 22.18
CA ASP A 28 4.83 0.08 23.50
C ASP A 28 4.84 -1.37 24.04
N GLY A 29 5.87 -2.14 23.69
CA GLY A 29 6.05 -3.54 24.10
C GLY A 29 5.42 -4.58 23.18
N GLU A 30 4.61 -4.17 22.20
CA GLU A 30 3.91 -5.07 21.29
C GLU A 30 4.55 -5.10 19.89
N PRO A 31 4.53 -6.24 19.17
CA PRO A 31 4.99 -6.32 17.79
C PRO A 31 4.30 -5.29 16.88
N ALA A 32 5.10 -4.58 16.09
CA ALA A 32 4.58 -3.60 15.13
C ALA A 32 3.74 -4.29 14.03
N ALA A 33 2.80 -3.55 13.43
CA ALA A 33 2.10 -4.03 12.24
C ALA A 33 3.09 -4.14 11.07
N GLY A 34 3.28 -5.35 10.54
CA GLY A 34 4.29 -5.60 9.51
C GLY A 34 4.08 -4.78 8.24
N CYS A 35 2.81 -4.55 7.88
CA CYS A 35 2.44 -3.71 6.76
C CYS A 35 2.94 -2.25 6.89
N LEU A 36 2.90 -1.68 8.10
CA LEU A 36 3.36 -0.32 8.37
C LEU A 36 4.88 -0.22 8.40
N VAL A 37 5.56 -1.28 8.84
CA VAL A 37 7.02 -1.37 8.77
C VAL A 37 7.49 -1.39 7.31
N ASP A 38 6.90 -2.28 6.49
CA ASP A 38 7.25 -2.41 5.08
C ASP A 38 7.00 -1.11 4.31
N PHE A 39 5.79 -0.55 4.48
CA PHE A 39 5.40 0.73 3.90
C PHE A 39 6.33 1.85 4.35
N GLY A 40 6.51 1.98 5.67
CA GLY A 40 7.24 3.09 6.28
C GLY A 40 8.69 3.14 5.86
N LEU A 41 9.39 1.99 5.89
CA LEU A 41 10.80 1.92 5.48
C LEU A 41 10.96 2.21 3.98
N TYR A 42 10.14 1.61 3.12
CA TYR A 42 10.22 1.89 1.68
C TYR A 42 9.92 3.36 1.38
N PHE A 43 8.84 3.91 1.94
CA PHE A 43 8.48 5.31 1.74
C PHE A 43 9.59 6.25 2.23
N PHE A 44 10.06 6.06 3.46
CA PHE A 44 11.07 6.93 4.08
C PHE A 44 12.36 7.00 3.26
N HIS A 45 12.86 5.86 2.79
CA HIS A 45 14.13 5.80 2.06
C HIS A 45 14.01 6.26 0.59
N ASN A 46 12.82 6.25 -0.01
CA ASN A 46 12.67 6.50 -1.45
C ASN A 46 11.91 7.81 -1.78
N GLN A 47 11.21 8.42 -0.82
CA GLN A 47 10.40 9.64 -1.08
C GLN A 47 11.22 10.84 -1.55
N ALA A 48 12.48 10.97 -1.11
CA ALA A 48 13.33 12.10 -1.48
C ALA A 48 13.67 12.08 -2.98
N GLN A 49 13.96 10.89 -3.51
CA GLN A 49 14.23 10.72 -4.93
C GLN A 49 12.98 11.00 -5.77
N PHE A 50 11.80 10.55 -5.30
CA PHE A 50 10.52 10.92 -5.90
C PHE A 50 10.33 12.43 -5.98
N ARG A 51 10.56 13.15 -4.88
CA ARG A 51 10.46 14.62 -4.83
C ARG A 51 11.44 15.29 -5.79
N SER A 52 12.70 14.85 -5.80
CA SER A 52 13.75 15.44 -6.65
C SER A 52 13.46 15.32 -8.14
N THR A 53 12.78 14.25 -8.54
CA THR A 53 12.45 13.98 -9.95
C THR A 53 11.04 14.46 -10.33
N GLN A 54 10.30 15.09 -9.40
CA GLN A 54 8.89 15.49 -9.56
C GLN A 54 8.02 14.37 -10.13
N GLY A 55 8.25 13.12 -9.72
CA GLY A 55 7.52 11.98 -10.25
C GLY A 55 7.90 11.58 -11.68
N GLY A 56 9.13 11.89 -12.12
CA GLY A 56 9.72 11.58 -13.42
C GLY A 56 9.93 10.09 -13.73
N GLY A 57 9.02 9.22 -13.29
CA GLY A 57 8.92 7.80 -13.65
C GLY A 57 8.80 6.85 -12.47
N PHE A 58 9.20 7.29 -11.27
CA PHE A 58 9.20 6.52 -10.03
C PHE A 58 8.34 7.22 -8.99
N GLY A 59 7.92 6.52 -7.95
CA GLY A 59 7.18 7.11 -6.85
C GLY A 59 6.83 6.10 -5.76
N PRO A 60 6.28 6.58 -4.63
CA PRO A 60 5.82 5.73 -3.55
C PRO A 60 4.52 5.03 -3.96
N PHE A 61 4.68 4.03 -4.82
CA PHE A 61 3.60 3.26 -5.41
C PHE A 61 3.43 1.93 -4.69
N PHE A 62 2.20 1.60 -4.31
CA PHE A 62 1.91 0.46 -3.46
C PHE A 62 0.83 -0.45 -4.03
N TYR A 63 0.92 -1.72 -3.67
CA TYR A 63 -0.14 -2.70 -3.83
C TYR A 63 -0.65 -3.09 -2.45
N LEU A 64 -1.94 -2.86 -2.15
CA LEU A 64 -2.51 -3.10 -0.82
C LEU A 64 -3.25 -4.44 -0.80
N PRO A 65 -2.71 -5.46 -0.10
CA PRO A 65 -3.27 -6.82 -0.15
C PRO A 65 -4.34 -7.05 0.92
N LYS A 66 -5.23 -8.01 0.65
CA LYS A 66 -6.07 -8.71 1.63
C LYS A 66 -6.94 -7.83 2.55
N MET A 67 -7.32 -6.62 2.12
CA MET A 67 -8.34 -5.87 2.85
C MET A 67 -9.68 -6.58 2.76
N GLU A 68 -10.46 -6.57 3.83
CA GLU A 68 -11.83 -7.11 3.83
C GLU A 68 -12.87 -5.98 3.81
N HIS A 69 -12.57 -4.83 4.43
CA HIS A 69 -13.51 -3.70 4.52
C HIS A 69 -12.91 -2.36 4.06
N SER A 70 -13.78 -1.47 3.58
CA SER A 70 -13.48 -0.06 3.27
C SER A 70 -12.88 0.72 4.45
N ARG A 71 -13.24 0.36 5.69
CA ARG A 71 -12.63 0.93 6.90
C ARG A 71 -11.12 0.64 7.00
N GLU A 72 -10.64 -0.47 6.44
CA GLU A 72 -9.20 -0.73 6.36
C GLU A 72 -8.52 0.16 5.31
N ALA A 73 -9.22 0.47 4.21
CA ALA A 73 -8.76 1.45 3.22
C ALA A 73 -8.67 2.86 3.84
N LYS A 74 -9.60 3.21 4.75
CA LYS A 74 -9.51 4.44 5.55
C LYS A 74 -8.24 4.49 6.39
N ILE A 75 -7.88 3.39 7.06
CA ILE A 75 -6.66 3.32 7.88
C ILE A 75 -5.42 3.55 6.99
N TRP A 76 -5.36 2.94 5.81
CA TRP A 76 -4.31 3.21 4.83
C TRP A 76 -4.26 4.68 4.43
N ASN A 77 -5.40 5.29 4.10
CA ASN A 77 -5.47 6.71 3.75
C ASN A 77 -4.90 7.60 4.87
N CYS A 78 -5.25 7.33 6.14
CA CYS A 78 -4.69 8.04 7.28
C CYS A 78 -3.18 7.86 7.41
N ALA A 79 -2.67 6.65 7.16
CA ALA A 79 -1.23 6.37 7.18
C ALA A 79 -0.49 7.15 6.06
N PHE A 80 -1.06 7.20 4.86
CA PHE A 80 -0.53 7.96 3.73
C PHE A 80 -0.50 9.46 4.00
N GLU A 81 -1.62 10.05 4.43
CA GLU A 81 -1.69 11.48 4.75
C GLU A 81 -0.67 11.87 5.84
N ARG A 82 -0.48 11.01 6.84
CA ARG A 82 0.52 11.23 7.89
C ARG A 82 1.94 11.16 7.34
N ALA A 83 2.24 10.17 6.49
CA ALA A 83 3.54 10.00 5.89
C ALA A 83 3.89 11.16 4.95
N GLU A 84 2.95 11.58 4.10
CA GLU A 84 3.11 12.72 3.20
C GLU A 84 3.35 14.02 3.95
N LYS A 85 2.55 14.28 4.99
CA LYS A 85 2.72 15.44 5.87
C LYS A 85 4.08 15.43 6.57
N MET A 86 4.51 14.27 7.07
CA MET A 86 5.81 14.13 7.75
C MET A 86 6.98 14.36 6.79
N ALA A 87 6.87 13.88 5.55
CA ALA A 87 7.87 14.13 4.53
C ALA A 87 7.80 15.58 4.02
N GLY A 88 6.63 16.23 4.04
CA GLY A 88 6.41 17.51 3.36
C GLY A 88 6.34 17.34 1.84
N VAL A 89 5.77 16.22 1.38
CA VAL A 89 5.37 16.04 -0.03
C VAL A 89 3.90 16.43 -0.22
N GLU A 90 3.51 16.68 -1.46
CA GLU A 90 2.13 17.04 -1.79
C GLU A 90 1.15 15.91 -1.48
N ARG A 91 -0.07 16.24 -1.06
CA ARG A 91 -1.12 15.26 -0.79
C ARG A 91 -1.45 14.46 -2.05
N GLY A 92 -1.59 13.15 -1.94
CA GLY A 92 -1.83 12.29 -3.11
C GLY A 92 -0.57 12.01 -3.94
N SER A 93 0.62 12.25 -3.38
CA SER A 93 1.89 11.79 -3.93
C SER A 93 2.01 10.27 -3.88
N ILE A 94 1.52 9.66 -2.80
CA ILE A 94 1.41 8.22 -2.64
C ILE A 94 0.30 7.70 -3.53
N ARG A 95 0.60 6.65 -4.31
CA ARG A 95 -0.40 5.97 -5.15
C ARG A 95 -0.51 4.50 -4.79
N ALA A 96 -1.73 3.99 -4.67
CA ALA A 96 -2.00 2.63 -4.23
C ALA A 96 -3.03 1.94 -5.12
N THR A 97 -2.71 0.74 -5.58
CA THR A 97 -3.67 -0.16 -6.20
C THR A 97 -4.12 -1.19 -5.16
N VAL A 98 -5.43 -1.35 -4.98
CA VAL A 98 -5.97 -2.30 -4.01
C VAL A 98 -6.20 -3.66 -4.67
N LEU A 99 -5.76 -4.74 -4.02
CA LEU A 99 -6.10 -6.08 -4.45
C LEU A 99 -7.51 -6.43 -3.93
N ILE A 100 -8.47 -6.52 -4.83
CA ILE A 100 -9.77 -7.12 -4.57
C ILE A 100 -9.58 -8.64 -4.65
N GLU A 101 -9.14 -9.18 -3.53
CA GLU A 101 -8.77 -10.59 -3.36
C GLU A 101 -9.38 -11.22 -2.10
N THR A 102 -10.41 -10.58 -1.53
CA THR A 102 -11.24 -11.13 -0.46
C THR A 102 -12.70 -11.05 -0.86
N LEU A 103 -13.53 -11.98 -0.39
CA LEU A 103 -14.96 -11.98 -0.68
C LEU A 103 -15.66 -10.73 -0.13
N PRO A 104 -15.41 -10.27 1.12
CA PRO A 104 -16.05 -9.06 1.63
C PRO A 104 -15.70 -7.81 0.83
N ALA A 105 -14.44 -7.64 0.40
CA ALA A 105 -14.02 -6.45 -0.33
C ALA A 105 -14.70 -6.32 -1.71
N ALA A 106 -15.15 -7.43 -2.31
CA ALA A 106 -15.91 -7.39 -3.56
C ALA A 106 -17.28 -6.70 -3.41
N PHE A 107 -17.82 -6.59 -2.20
CA PHE A 107 -19.06 -5.87 -1.90
C PHE A 107 -18.84 -4.42 -1.44
N GLU A 108 -17.59 -4.00 -1.21
CA GLU A 108 -17.24 -2.66 -0.73
C GLU A 108 -16.25 -1.94 -1.69
N MET A 109 -16.22 -2.32 -2.97
CA MET A 109 -15.23 -1.81 -3.93
C MET A 109 -15.36 -0.29 -4.14
N GLU A 110 -16.57 0.25 -4.20
CA GLU A 110 -16.81 1.69 -4.38
C GLU A 110 -16.38 2.46 -3.14
N GLU A 111 -16.69 1.95 -1.95
CA GLU A 111 -16.31 2.54 -0.66
C GLU A 111 -14.80 2.50 -0.45
N ILE A 112 -14.12 1.40 -0.82
CA ILE A 112 -12.66 1.29 -0.81
C ILE A 112 -12.03 2.36 -1.72
N LEU A 113 -12.55 2.52 -2.95
CA LEU A 113 -12.11 3.56 -3.87
C LEU A 113 -12.35 4.96 -3.30
N TYR A 114 -13.50 5.18 -2.67
CA TYR A 114 -13.86 6.46 -2.06
C TYR A 114 -12.93 6.83 -0.90
N GLU A 115 -12.63 5.88 -0.02
CA GLU A 115 -11.75 6.12 1.14
C GLU A 115 -10.30 6.40 0.73
N LEU A 116 -9.86 5.84 -0.41
CA LEU A 116 -8.54 6.09 -0.98
C LEU A 116 -8.56 7.08 -2.15
N ARG A 117 -9.62 7.85 -2.38
CA ARG A 117 -9.83 8.62 -3.63
C ARG A 117 -8.68 9.56 -4.02
N GLU A 118 -7.94 10.10 -3.05
CA GLU A 118 -6.79 10.98 -3.31
C GLU A 118 -5.50 10.20 -3.62
N HIS A 119 -5.42 8.94 -3.22
CA HIS A 119 -4.26 8.05 -3.33
C HIS A 119 -4.50 6.86 -4.26
N SER A 120 -5.70 6.67 -4.79
CA SER A 120 -6.06 5.47 -5.56
C SER A 120 -5.38 5.46 -6.93
N ALA A 121 -4.89 4.29 -7.31
CA ALA A 121 -4.46 3.92 -8.66
C ALA A 121 -5.28 2.72 -9.19
N GLY A 122 -6.51 2.56 -8.71
CA GLY A 122 -7.45 1.54 -9.14
C GLY A 122 -7.41 0.24 -8.33
N LEU A 123 -8.02 -0.79 -8.91
CA LEU A 123 -8.24 -2.11 -8.30
C LEU A 123 -7.55 -3.21 -9.12
N ASN A 124 -7.22 -4.32 -8.48
CA ASN A 124 -6.66 -5.51 -9.11
C ASN A 124 -7.41 -6.77 -8.65
N CYS A 125 -7.71 -7.69 -9.57
CA CYS A 125 -8.39 -8.95 -9.25
C CYS A 125 -7.38 -10.06 -8.97
N GLY A 126 -7.48 -10.69 -7.79
CA GLY A 126 -6.75 -11.91 -7.45
C GLY A 126 -7.59 -13.17 -7.69
N ARG A 127 -6.99 -14.26 -8.16
CA ARG A 127 -7.70 -15.55 -8.31
C ARG A 127 -7.64 -16.39 -7.04
N TRP A 128 -6.44 -16.76 -6.62
CA TRP A 128 -6.26 -17.76 -5.56
C TRP A 128 -6.64 -17.25 -4.18
N ASP A 129 -6.23 -16.02 -3.83
CA ASP A 129 -6.61 -15.39 -2.57
C ASP A 129 -8.12 -15.14 -2.49
N TYR A 130 -8.77 -14.78 -3.61
CA TYR A 130 -10.22 -14.59 -3.66
C TYR A 130 -10.98 -15.91 -3.46
N ILE A 131 -10.59 -16.99 -4.15
CA ILE A 131 -11.19 -18.32 -3.95
C ILE A 131 -10.96 -18.79 -2.52
N PHE A 132 -9.76 -18.58 -1.97
CA PHE A 132 -9.48 -18.88 -0.57
C PHE A 132 -10.42 -18.12 0.37
N SER A 133 -10.58 -16.81 0.17
CA SER A 133 -11.50 -16.01 0.98
C SER A 133 -12.94 -16.46 0.83
N TYR A 134 -13.38 -16.84 -0.37
CA TYR A 134 -14.72 -17.35 -0.61
C TYR A 134 -15.03 -18.62 0.19
N VAL A 135 -14.04 -19.52 0.32
CA VAL A 135 -14.19 -20.74 1.12
C VAL A 135 -14.09 -20.47 2.62
N LYS A 136 -13.31 -19.45 3.01
CA LYS A 136 -13.07 -19.07 4.41
C LYS A 136 -14.29 -18.37 5.05
N THR A 137 -14.96 -17.51 4.29
CA THR A 137 -16.10 -16.69 4.73
C THR A 137 -17.39 -17.50 4.79
#